data_AF-A0A4Q1FNN3-F1
#
_entry.id   AF-A0A4Q1FNN3-F1
#
_cell.length_a   1.000
_cell.length_b   1.000
_cell.length_c   1.000
_cell.angle_alpha   90.00
_cell.angle_beta   90.00
_cell.angle_gamma   90.00
#
_symmetry.space_group_name_H-M   'P 1'
#
loop_
_entity.id
_entity.type
_entity.pdbx_description
1 polymer ?
#
loop_
_entity_poly.entity_id
_entity_poly.type
_entity_poly.pdbx_seq_one_letter_code
_entity_poly.pdbx_strand_id
1 'polypeptide(L)'
;MKFKNLLLLAFLLGSLVINAQVRATVSSRTYDLETVKLTVDGFVITLNADGSISDFNAPDLNGKLEYYDNQVFDKAKFGKLKSIGNVKIDYWDDSAFTSEKAGKLKSIGNISVDYWDDSAFTREKAGKVKKIGNLNVDYWPNDVIDNSRMGKLKTIGDISIDYGTKDIIDESKFQKLTKFGPVKLDYSNDKFIDKNRYGQLKSINGNSEKISVSVL
;
A
#
# COMPACT_ATOMS: atom_id res chain seq x y z
N MET A 1 -17.11 3.53 -53.41
CA MET A 1 -17.19 4.66 -52.45
C MET A 1 -18.42 4.43 -51.58
N LYS A 2 -18.43 4.36 -50.24
CA LYS A 2 -17.44 4.49 -49.17
C LYS A 2 -18.02 3.66 -48.00
N PHE A 3 -17.36 2.57 -47.59
CA PHE A 3 -17.55 2.02 -46.24
C PHE A 3 -16.77 2.92 -45.28
N LYS A 4 -17.46 3.82 -44.58
CA LYS A 4 -16.87 4.59 -43.48
C LYS A 4 -17.84 4.54 -42.30
N ASN A 5 -17.28 4.19 -41.15
CA ASN A 5 -17.84 4.27 -39.80
C ASN A 5 -18.34 2.94 -39.20
N LEU A 6 -17.44 1.94 -39.12
CA LEU A 6 -17.54 0.86 -38.14
C LEU A 6 -16.30 0.87 -37.24
N LEU A 7 -16.15 1.92 -36.42
CA LEU A 7 -15.07 1.98 -35.43
C LEU A 7 -15.40 3.03 -34.36
N LEU A 8 -16.38 2.74 -33.50
CA LEU A 8 -16.51 3.44 -32.23
C LEU A 8 -17.14 2.52 -31.17
N LEU A 9 -16.46 2.48 -30.03
CA LEU A 9 -16.79 1.79 -28.78
C LEU A 9 -16.62 0.26 -28.75
N ALA A 10 -15.36 -0.17 -28.82
CA ALA A 10 -14.88 -1.16 -27.88
C ALA A 10 -14.13 -0.43 -26.74
N PHE A 11 -14.85 0.41 -25.97
CA PHE A 11 -14.39 0.75 -24.63
C PHE A 11 -14.67 -0.50 -23.80
N LEU A 12 -13.72 -1.44 -23.80
CA LEU A 12 -13.71 -2.53 -22.85
C LEU A 12 -13.75 -1.90 -21.46
N LEU A 13 -14.92 -2.04 -20.84
CA LEU A 13 -15.11 -1.97 -19.40
C LEU A 13 -14.07 -2.90 -18.77
N GLY A 14 -12.91 -2.36 -18.40
CA GLY A 14 -12.06 -2.94 -17.39
C GLY A 14 -12.78 -2.81 -16.06
N SER A 15 -13.81 -3.63 -15.83
CA SER A 15 -14.34 -3.84 -14.50
C SER A 15 -13.26 -4.57 -13.71
N LEU A 16 -12.42 -3.79 -13.05
CA LEU A 16 -11.40 -4.28 -12.13
C LEU A 16 -12.15 -4.84 -10.92
N VAL A 17 -12.35 -6.16 -10.94
CA VAL A 17 -12.94 -6.90 -9.83
C VAL A 17 -11.87 -7.02 -8.75
N ILE A 18 -11.66 -5.95 -8.00
CA ILE A 18 -10.99 -6.07 -6.72
C ILE A 18 -12.02 -6.76 -5.79
N ASN A 19 -11.87 -8.07 -5.60
CA ASN A 19 -12.60 -8.81 -4.55
C ASN A 19 -11.99 -8.53 -3.16
N ALA A 20 -10.85 -7.85 -3.09
CA ALA A 20 -10.17 -7.47 -1.85
C ALA A 20 -10.83 -6.23 -1.22
N GLN A 21 -11.11 -6.32 0.09
CA GLN A 21 -11.45 -5.17 0.90
C GLN A 21 -10.15 -4.41 1.27
N VAL A 22 -10.12 -3.11 0.99
CA VAL A 22 -8.96 -2.25 1.26
C VAL A 22 -9.34 -1.08 2.16
N ARG A 23 -8.55 -0.85 3.20
CA ARG A 23 -8.77 0.20 4.21
C ARG A 23 -7.50 0.99 4.44
N ALA A 24 -7.52 2.27 4.10
CA ALA A 24 -6.42 3.18 4.37
C ALA A 24 -6.66 3.98 5.66
N THR A 25 -5.61 4.17 6.44
CA THR A 25 -5.59 5.05 7.60
C THR A 25 -4.72 6.26 7.32
N VAL A 26 -5.22 7.44 7.64
CA VAL A 26 -4.57 8.72 7.44
C VAL A 26 -4.40 9.42 8.79
N SER A 27 -3.26 10.05 8.99
CA SER A 27 -2.99 10.81 10.21
C SER A 27 -3.93 12.00 10.37
N SER A 28 -4.55 12.18 11.53
CA SER A 28 -5.35 13.37 11.86
C SER A 28 -4.53 14.66 11.95
N ARG A 29 -3.20 14.53 12.12
CA ARG A 29 -2.28 15.67 12.29
C ARG A 29 -1.64 16.11 10.98
N THR A 30 -1.04 15.16 10.26
CA THR A 30 -0.29 15.44 9.03
C THR A 30 -1.12 15.21 7.77
N TYR A 31 -2.20 14.45 7.87
CA TYR A 31 -2.99 13.94 6.74
C TYR A 31 -2.18 13.11 5.74
N ASP A 32 -1.03 12.58 6.17
CA ASP A 32 -0.29 11.60 5.41
C ASP A 32 -0.90 10.20 5.61
N LEU A 33 -0.68 9.33 4.62
CA LEU A 33 -1.04 7.93 4.73
C LEU A 33 -0.18 7.27 5.82
N GLU A 34 -0.79 6.48 6.69
CA GLU A 34 -0.06 5.75 7.75
C GLU A 34 -0.02 4.25 7.44
N THR A 35 -1.18 3.65 7.16
CA THR A 35 -1.30 2.22 6.89
C THR A 35 -2.37 1.93 5.85
N VAL A 36 -2.24 0.79 5.18
CA VAL A 36 -3.24 0.19 4.30
C VAL A 36 -3.44 -1.26 4.73
N LYS A 37 -4.66 -1.61 5.16
CA LYS A 37 -5.07 -2.99 5.40
C LYS A 37 -5.67 -3.56 4.14
N LEU A 38 -5.12 -4.69 3.69
CA LEU A 38 -5.49 -5.41 2.47
C LEU A 38 -6.08 -6.76 2.85
N THR A 39 -7.32 -7.04 2.44
CA THR A 39 -7.90 -8.37 2.61
C THR A 39 -7.62 -9.22 1.37
N VAL A 40 -6.74 -10.20 1.48
CA VAL A 40 -6.31 -11.11 0.40
C VAL A 40 -6.54 -12.54 0.88
N ASP A 41 -7.31 -13.33 0.14
CA ASP A 41 -7.63 -14.74 0.45
C ASP A 41 -8.02 -14.98 1.93
N GLY A 42 -8.82 -14.08 2.50
CA GLY A 42 -9.29 -14.15 3.90
C GLY A 42 -8.33 -13.60 4.95
N PHE A 43 -7.09 -13.27 4.58
CA PHE A 43 -6.13 -12.60 5.44
C PHE A 43 -6.17 -11.09 5.29
N VAL A 44 -6.16 -10.38 6.41
CA VAL A 44 -5.90 -8.95 6.49
C VAL A 44 -4.40 -8.75 6.69
N ILE A 45 -3.73 -8.17 5.69
CA ILE A 45 -2.32 -7.80 5.75
C ILE A 45 -2.21 -6.28 5.90
N THR A 46 -1.46 -5.82 6.91
CA THR A 46 -1.25 -4.39 7.17
C THR A 46 0.07 -3.94 6.55
N LEU A 47 -0.03 -3.09 5.53
CA LEU A 47 1.08 -2.43 4.86
C LEU A 47 1.23 -1.01 5.41
N ASN A 48 2.41 -0.67 5.92
CA ASN A 48 2.74 0.69 6.35
C ASN A 48 3.01 1.60 5.14
N ALA A 49 2.88 2.91 5.32
CA ALA A 49 3.15 3.90 4.27
C ALA A 49 4.61 3.89 3.77
N ASP A 50 5.55 3.39 4.58
CA ASP A 50 6.94 3.18 4.18
C ASP A 50 7.13 1.97 3.25
N GLY A 51 6.10 1.14 3.06
CA GLY A 51 6.13 -0.06 2.23
C GLY A 51 6.49 -1.35 2.96
N SER A 52 6.59 -1.34 4.30
CA SER A 52 6.82 -2.54 5.12
C SER A 52 5.50 -3.20 5.55
N ILE A 53 5.50 -4.53 5.74
CA ILE A 53 4.38 -5.23 6.39
C ILE A 53 4.60 -5.20 7.89
N SER A 54 3.68 -4.61 8.64
CA SER A 54 3.73 -4.55 10.11
C SER A 54 2.99 -5.69 10.79
N ASP A 55 1.93 -6.20 10.16
CA ASP A 55 1.07 -7.21 10.77
C ASP A 55 0.28 -7.99 9.71
N PHE A 56 -0.19 -9.18 10.09
CA PHE A 56 -1.17 -9.95 9.35
C PHE A 56 -2.09 -10.69 10.33
N ASN A 57 -3.36 -10.84 9.96
CA ASN A 57 -4.32 -11.64 10.73
C ASN A 57 -5.40 -12.20 9.80
N ALA A 58 -6.20 -13.13 10.31
CA ALA A 58 -7.42 -13.59 9.67
C ALA A 58 -8.44 -13.90 10.78
N PRO A 59 -9.74 -13.65 10.55
CA PRO A 59 -10.77 -13.79 11.57
C PRO A 59 -10.92 -15.21 12.10
N ASP A 60 -10.64 -16.22 11.27
CA ASP A 60 -10.88 -17.64 11.59
C ASP A 60 -9.59 -18.44 11.89
N LEU A 61 -8.48 -17.77 12.25
CA LEU A 61 -7.23 -18.45 12.59
C LEU A 61 -7.37 -19.22 13.91
N ASN A 62 -7.32 -20.55 13.80
CA ASN A 62 -7.45 -21.47 14.93
C ASN A 62 -6.44 -22.61 14.80
N GLY A 63 -6.07 -23.20 15.94
CA GLY A 63 -5.22 -24.39 16.01
C GLY A 63 -3.92 -24.17 16.78
N LYS A 64 -3.02 -25.14 16.69
CA LYS A 64 -1.72 -25.10 17.37
C LYS A 64 -0.81 -24.05 16.75
N LEU A 65 -0.13 -23.26 17.58
CA LEU A 65 0.91 -22.33 17.15
C LEU A 65 2.25 -23.04 17.17
N GLU A 66 3.02 -22.89 16.10
CA GLU A 66 4.42 -23.32 16.05
C GLU A 66 5.31 -22.14 15.67
N TYR A 67 6.54 -22.15 16.17
CA TYR A 67 7.52 -21.09 15.98
C TYR A 67 8.80 -21.66 15.38
N TYR A 68 9.57 -20.81 14.72
CA TYR A 68 10.94 -21.14 14.36
C TYR A 68 11.81 -21.05 15.61
N ASP A 69 12.35 -22.19 16.05
CA ASP A 69 13.04 -22.35 17.34
C ASP A 69 14.49 -22.83 17.20
N ASN A 70 15.00 -22.98 15.96
CA ASN A 70 16.37 -23.38 15.74
C ASN A 70 17.29 -22.17 15.51
N GLN A 71 18.05 -21.75 16.51
CA GLN A 71 18.94 -20.59 16.41
C GLN A 71 20.03 -20.72 15.32
N VAL A 72 20.39 -21.94 14.93
CA VAL A 72 21.44 -22.20 13.94
C VAL A 72 20.89 -22.16 12.52
N PHE A 73 19.79 -22.87 12.27
CA PHE A 73 19.21 -22.98 10.92
C PHE A 73 18.17 -21.89 10.60
N ASP A 74 17.55 -21.29 11.61
CA ASP A 74 16.47 -20.30 11.46
C ASP A 74 16.93 -18.89 11.84
N LYS A 75 18.21 -18.56 11.77
CA LYS A 75 18.77 -17.30 12.29
C LYS A 75 17.95 -16.04 11.94
N ALA A 76 17.49 -15.91 10.68
CA ALA A 76 16.71 -14.76 10.20
C ALA A 76 15.24 -14.73 10.66
N LYS A 77 14.71 -15.89 11.10
CA LYS A 77 13.30 -16.11 11.44
C LYS A 77 13.09 -16.66 12.84
N PHE A 78 14.15 -16.81 13.62
CA PHE A 78 14.12 -17.32 14.99
C PHE A 78 13.14 -16.50 15.85
N GLY A 79 12.29 -17.20 16.59
CA GLY A 79 11.22 -16.61 17.41
C GLY A 79 9.98 -16.16 16.63
N LYS A 80 10.00 -16.19 15.29
CA LYS A 80 8.82 -15.84 14.48
C LYS A 80 7.85 -17.01 14.38
N LEU A 81 6.58 -16.66 14.20
CA LEU A 81 5.50 -17.61 14.03
C LEU A 81 5.64 -18.36 12.70
N LYS A 82 5.71 -19.69 12.78
CA LYS A 82 5.90 -20.62 11.66
C LYS A 82 4.58 -21.19 11.13
N SER A 83 3.61 -21.41 12.01
CA SER A 83 2.27 -21.88 11.63
C SER A 83 1.23 -21.61 12.70
N ILE A 84 -0.04 -21.57 12.26
CA ILE A 84 -1.22 -21.64 13.12
C ILE A 84 -2.17 -22.67 12.51
N GLY A 85 -2.38 -23.80 13.20
CA GLY A 85 -3.16 -24.91 12.67
C GLY A 85 -2.59 -25.41 11.34
N ASN A 86 -3.37 -25.31 10.27
CA ASN A 86 -2.95 -25.73 8.93
C ASN A 86 -2.33 -24.59 8.09
N VAL A 87 -2.33 -23.36 8.60
CA VAL A 87 -1.75 -22.20 7.90
C VAL A 87 -0.25 -22.17 8.17
N LYS A 88 0.54 -22.29 7.10
CA LYS A 88 2.00 -22.13 7.15
C LYS A 88 2.39 -20.68 6.90
N ILE A 89 3.41 -20.22 7.59
CA ILE A 89 4.00 -18.88 7.45
C ILE A 89 5.49 -19.06 7.21
N ASP A 90 6.01 -18.47 6.14
CA ASP A 90 7.44 -18.51 5.82
C ASP A 90 8.01 -17.09 5.77
N TYR A 91 9.31 -17.00 6.02
CA TYR A 91 10.07 -15.75 5.96
C TYR A 91 11.28 -15.93 5.08
N TRP A 92 11.76 -14.83 4.52
CA TRP A 92 12.99 -14.84 3.73
C TRP A 92 14.19 -15.17 4.61
N ASP A 93 15.01 -16.12 4.15
CA ASP A 93 16.27 -16.43 4.81
C ASP A 93 17.30 -15.32 4.56
N ASP A 94 18.30 -15.27 5.44
CA ASP A 94 19.46 -14.41 5.27
C ASP A 94 20.43 -15.06 4.28
N SER A 95 20.70 -14.35 3.18
CA SER A 95 21.68 -14.77 2.18
C SER A 95 22.31 -13.53 1.55
N ALA A 96 23.50 -13.70 0.96
CA ALA A 96 24.19 -12.60 0.27
C ALA A 96 23.37 -11.96 -0.87
N PHE A 97 22.32 -12.63 -1.35
CA PHE A 97 21.46 -12.16 -2.44
C PHE A 97 20.07 -11.67 -1.96
N THR A 98 19.77 -11.77 -0.66
CA THR A 98 18.46 -11.45 -0.09
C THR A 98 18.55 -10.65 1.20
N SER A 99 19.67 -9.97 1.46
CA SER A 99 19.91 -9.27 2.73
C SER A 99 18.82 -8.26 3.09
N GLU A 100 18.24 -7.59 2.10
CA GLU A 100 17.18 -6.59 2.25
C GLU A 100 15.83 -7.25 2.54
N LYS A 101 15.69 -8.54 2.24
CA LYS A 101 14.49 -9.35 2.47
C LYS A 101 14.59 -10.17 3.75
N ALA A 102 15.79 -10.40 4.28
CA ALA A 102 16.04 -11.28 5.41
C ALA A 102 15.07 -11.05 6.58
N GLY A 103 14.40 -12.12 7.00
CA GLY A 103 13.40 -12.13 8.05
C GLY A 103 12.04 -11.51 7.68
N LYS A 104 11.86 -10.91 6.50
CA LYS A 104 10.56 -10.37 6.08
C LYS A 104 9.61 -11.49 5.67
N LEU A 105 8.30 -11.23 5.77
CA LEU A 105 7.26 -12.18 5.42
C LEU A 105 7.40 -12.62 3.97
N LYS A 106 7.54 -13.92 3.72
CA LYS A 106 7.68 -14.47 2.36
C LYS A 106 6.38 -15.09 1.89
N SER A 107 5.65 -15.75 2.78
CA SER A 107 4.32 -16.27 2.50
C SER A 107 3.49 -16.49 3.75
N ILE A 108 2.17 -16.49 3.57
CA ILE A 108 1.19 -16.93 4.56
C ILE A 108 0.06 -17.67 3.86
N GLY A 109 -0.17 -18.92 4.25
CA GLY A 109 -1.09 -19.80 3.54
C GLY A 109 -0.70 -19.92 2.05
N ASN A 110 -1.60 -19.52 1.16
CA ASN A 110 -1.38 -19.51 -0.29
C ASN A 110 -0.91 -18.14 -0.83
N ILE A 111 -0.76 -17.14 0.04
CA ILE A 111 -0.38 -15.78 -0.34
C ILE A 111 1.14 -15.68 -0.33
N SER A 112 1.74 -15.36 -1.47
CA SER A 112 3.16 -15.02 -1.57
C SER A 112 3.38 -13.52 -1.42
N VAL A 113 4.54 -13.15 -0.86
CA VAL A 113 4.97 -11.76 -0.72
C VAL A 113 6.37 -11.61 -1.30
N ASP A 114 6.53 -10.62 -2.19
CA ASP A 114 7.82 -10.25 -2.76
C ASP A 114 8.14 -8.78 -2.47
N TYR A 115 9.43 -8.46 -2.49
CA TYR A 115 9.99 -7.16 -2.16
C TYR A 115 10.86 -6.66 -3.31
N TRP A 116 10.96 -5.34 -3.42
CA TRP A 116 11.86 -4.69 -4.35
C TRP A 116 13.31 -4.94 -3.93
N ASP A 117 14.13 -5.33 -4.91
CA ASP A 117 15.57 -5.47 -4.73
C ASP A 117 16.23 -4.09 -4.74
N ASP A 118 17.38 -3.96 -4.08
CA ASP A 118 18.20 -2.76 -4.22
C ASP A 118 18.95 -2.82 -5.56
N SER A 119 18.69 -1.83 -6.41
CA SER A 119 19.37 -1.67 -7.69
C SER A 119 19.51 -0.19 -8.00
N ALA A 120 20.37 0.15 -8.96
CA ALA A 120 20.57 1.53 -9.40
C ALA A 120 19.26 2.23 -9.85
N PHE A 121 18.23 1.46 -10.21
CA PHE A 121 16.94 1.97 -10.71
C PHE A 121 15.78 1.84 -9.70
N THR A 122 16.01 1.23 -8.54
CA THR A 122 14.94 0.93 -7.55
C THR A 122 15.32 1.31 -6.12
N ARG A 123 16.34 2.16 -5.94
CA ARG A 123 16.93 2.46 -4.64
C ARG A 123 15.92 3.06 -3.66
N GLU A 124 14.98 3.87 -4.15
CA GLU A 124 13.89 4.44 -3.36
C GLU A 124 12.81 3.43 -2.95
N LYS A 125 12.84 2.23 -3.55
CA LYS A 125 11.90 1.13 -3.28
C LYS A 125 12.56 -0.05 -2.58
N ALA A 126 13.89 -0.06 -2.47
CA ALA A 126 14.66 -1.18 -1.93
C ALA A 126 14.09 -1.70 -0.60
N GLY A 127 13.82 -3.00 -0.54
CA GLY A 127 13.26 -3.67 0.63
C GLY A 127 11.78 -3.40 0.90
N LYS A 128 11.11 -2.54 0.14
CA LYS A 128 9.66 -2.31 0.25
C LYS A 128 8.89 -3.43 -0.45
N VAL A 129 7.65 -3.68 -0.02
CA VAL A 129 6.77 -4.68 -0.64
C VAL A 129 6.56 -4.32 -2.11
N LYS A 130 6.78 -5.31 -2.98
CA LYS A 130 6.56 -5.23 -4.42
C LYS A 130 5.28 -5.96 -4.82
N LYS A 131 4.92 -7.03 -4.11
CA LYS A 131 3.76 -7.85 -4.44
C LYS A 131 3.20 -8.58 -3.22
N ILE A 132 1.88 -8.68 -3.12
CA ILE A 132 1.15 -9.50 -2.14
C ILE A 132 0.10 -10.31 -2.90
N GLY A 133 0.26 -11.63 -2.98
CA GLY A 133 -0.58 -12.49 -3.80
C GLY A 133 -0.56 -12.02 -5.26
N ASN A 134 -1.70 -11.59 -5.79
CA ASN A 134 -1.82 -11.04 -7.15
C ASN A 134 -1.74 -9.50 -7.22
N LEU A 135 -1.60 -8.81 -6.09
CA LEU A 135 -1.58 -7.36 -6.02
C LEU A 135 -0.15 -6.84 -6.15
N ASN A 136 0.14 -6.11 -7.23
CA ASN A 136 1.42 -5.40 -7.37
C ASN A 136 1.40 -4.10 -6.54
N VAL A 137 2.52 -3.76 -5.92
CA VAL A 137 2.69 -2.55 -5.13
C VAL A 137 3.82 -1.72 -5.73
N ASP A 138 3.52 -0.47 -6.07
CA ASP A 138 4.48 0.48 -6.63
C ASP A 138 4.55 1.76 -5.80
N TYR A 139 5.66 2.48 -5.94
CA TYR A 139 5.98 3.68 -5.19
C TYR A 139 6.35 4.81 -6.14
N TRP A 140 6.13 6.04 -5.69
CA TRP A 140 6.51 7.23 -6.42
C TRP A 140 8.03 7.28 -6.59
N PRO A 141 8.53 7.41 -7.83
CA PRO A 141 9.96 7.53 -8.08
C PRO A 141 10.47 8.90 -7.64
N ASN A 142 11.78 9.08 -7.70
CA ASN A 142 12.41 10.40 -7.66
C ASN A 142 11.87 11.27 -8.80
N ASP A 143 11.40 12.47 -8.47
CA ASP A 143 10.94 13.49 -9.40
C ASP A 143 11.84 14.72 -9.23
N VAL A 144 12.52 15.08 -10.32
CA VAL A 144 13.51 16.17 -10.34
C VAL A 144 12.89 17.52 -9.99
N ILE A 145 11.58 17.68 -10.23
CA ILE A 145 10.86 18.94 -10.00
C ILE A 145 10.29 18.98 -8.57
N ASP A 146 9.69 17.89 -8.09
CA ASP A 146 9.13 17.81 -6.74
C ASP A 146 9.20 16.40 -6.13
N ASN A 147 10.11 16.23 -5.18
CA ASN A 147 10.31 14.98 -4.44
C ASN A 147 9.39 14.77 -3.24
N SER A 148 8.35 15.60 -3.04
CA SER A 148 7.39 15.48 -1.93
C SER A 148 6.71 14.13 -1.81
N ARG A 149 6.65 13.36 -2.91
CA ARG A 149 6.04 12.02 -2.97
C ARG A 149 7.03 10.88 -3.01
N MET A 150 8.33 11.16 -3.18
CA MET A 150 9.34 10.13 -3.41
C MET A 150 9.27 9.02 -2.37
N GLY A 151 9.20 7.77 -2.83
CA GLY A 151 9.13 6.59 -1.99
C GLY A 151 7.78 6.34 -1.30
N LYS A 152 6.78 7.23 -1.44
CA LYS A 152 5.41 7.00 -0.95
C LYS A 152 4.68 5.99 -1.85
N LEU A 153 3.68 5.30 -1.28
CA LEU A 153 2.83 4.36 -2.02
C LEU A 153 2.15 5.04 -3.21
N LYS A 154 2.26 4.46 -4.39
CA LYS A 154 1.69 5.01 -5.63
C LYS A 154 0.54 4.15 -6.16
N THR A 155 0.71 2.83 -6.13
CA THR A 155 -0.36 1.90 -6.52
C THR A 155 -0.35 0.64 -5.69
N ILE A 156 -1.53 0.06 -5.46
CA ILE A 156 -1.73 -1.30 -4.93
C ILE A 156 -2.78 -1.99 -5.79
N GLY A 157 -2.36 -2.95 -6.63
CA GLY A 157 -3.21 -3.44 -7.72
C GLY A 157 -3.69 -2.28 -8.58
N ASP A 158 -5.00 -2.12 -8.70
CA ASP A 158 -5.63 -1.04 -9.47
C ASP A 158 -5.93 0.23 -8.66
N ILE A 159 -5.60 0.23 -7.37
CA ILE A 159 -5.81 1.39 -6.51
C ILE A 159 -4.67 2.38 -6.74
N SER A 160 -4.99 3.52 -7.34
CA SER A 160 -4.08 4.65 -7.50
C SER A 160 -4.09 5.55 -6.25
N ILE A 161 -2.90 5.91 -5.76
CA ILE A 161 -2.69 6.71 -4.56
C ILE A 161 -1.93 7.98 -4.95
N ASP A 162 -2.42 9.14 -4.53
CA ASP A 162 -1.80 10.43 -4.85
C ASP A 162 -1.78 11.37 -3.65
N TYR A 163 -0.80 12.28 -3.68
CA TYR A 163 -0.51 13.22 -2.61
C TYR A 163 -0.35 14.63 -3.18
N GLY A 164 -0.63 15.65 -2.39
CA GLY A 164 -0.46 17.02 -2.83
C GLY A 164 1.02 17.35 -3.04
N THR A 165 1.33 17.85 -4.23
CA THR A 165 2.65 18.34 -4.60
C THR A 165 2.84 19.79 -4.17
N LYS A 166 4.06 20.30 -4.26
CA LYS A 166 4.34 21.71 -4.00
C LYS A 166 3.63 22.57 -5.05
N ASP A 167 2.78 23.46 -4.59
CA ASP A 167 2.06 24.43 -5.42
C ASP A 167 2.33 25.84 -4.86
N ILE A 168 2.85 26.72 -5.72
CA ILE A 168 3.24 28.09 -5.34
C ILE A 168 2.01 28.91 -4.89
N ILE A 169 0.83 28.56 -5.39
CA ILE A 169 -0.43 29.27 -5.15
C ILE A 169 -1.18 28.64 -3.97
N ASP A 170 -1.23 27.31 -3.86
CA ASP A 170 -2.02 26.59 -2.84
C ASP A 170 -1.30 25.37 -2.23
N GLU A 171 -0.55 25.60 -1.17
CA GLU A 171 0.11 24.56 -0.38
C GLU A 171 -0.82 23.80 0.59
N SER A 172 -2.15 24.02 0.55
CA SER A 172 -3.08 23.40 1.53
C SER A 172 -3.02 21.88 1.53
N LYS A 173 -2.61 21.27 0.41
CA LYS A 173 -2.53 19.82 0.21
C LYS A 173 -1.10 19.27 0.29
N PHE A 174 -0.10 20.12 0.44
CA PHE A 174 1.31 19.72 0.29
C PHE A 174 1.68 18.55 1.21
N GLN A 175 2.21 17.47 0.62
CA GLN A 175 2.58 16.19 1.24
C GLN A 175 1.43 15.35 1.83
N LYS A 176 0.18 15.80 1.72
CA LYS A 176 -1.01 15.12 2.27
C LYS A 176 -1.60 14.16 1.26
N LEU A 177 -2.26 13.10 1.73
CA LEU A 177 -3.01 12.20 0.86
C LEU A 177 -4.18 12.96 0.22
N THR A 178 -4.26 12.96 -1.11
CA THR A 178 -5.37 13.61 -1.83
C THR A 178 -6.30 12.61 -2.51
N LYS A 179 -5.79 11.41 -2.81
CA LYS A 179 -6.53 10.36 -3.49
C LYS A 179 -6.11 8.97 -3.01
N PHE A 180 -7.10 8.11 -2.80
CA PHE A 180 -6.91 6.68 -2.58
C PHE A 180 -7.96 5.88 -3.36
N GLY A 181 -7.59 5.41 -4.54
CA GLY A 181 -8.52 4.80 -5.50
C GLY A 181 -9.65 5.76 -5.88
N PRO A 182 -10.93 5.40 -5.63
CA PRO A 182 -12.07 6.29 -5.86
C PRO A 182 -12.24 7.36 -4.76
N VAL A 183 -11.56 7.22 -3.63
CA VAL A 183 -11.72 8.13 -2.49
C VAL A 183 -10.89 9.39 -2.71
N LYS A 184 -11.51 10.56 -2.55
CA LYS A 184 -10.88 11.88 -2.64
C LYS A 184 -10.91 12.58 -1.29
N LEU A 185 -9.81 13.23 -0.94
CA LEU A 185 -9.66 14.05 0.26
C LEU A 185 -9.50 15.51 -0.16
N ASP A 186 -10.44 16.35 0.28
CA ASP A 186 -10.43 17.78 0.03
C ASP A 186 -9.95 18.54 1.26
N TYR A 187 -9.21 19.62 1.05
CA TYR A 187 -8.61 20.43 2.11
C TYR A 187 -9.08 21.87 1.98
N SER A 188 -9.22 22.56 3.10
CA SER A 188 -9.59 23.98 3.08
C SER A 188 -8.40 24.79 2.58
N ASN A 189 -8.61 25.68 1.60
CA ASN A 189 -7.55 26.46 0.97
C ASN A 189 -7.76 27.97 1.06
N ASP A 190 -8.70 28.41 1.88
CA ASP A 190 -8.94 29.83 2.11
C ASP A 190 -7.81 30.45 2.96
N LYS A 191 -7.01 31.30 2.32
CA LYS A 191 -5.89 32.02 2.95
C LYS A 191 -6.29 33.37 3.54
N PHE A 192 -7.54 33.79 3.40
CA PHE A 192 -7.94 35.16 3.68
C PHE A 192 -9.01 35.25 4.76
N ILE A 193 -10.11 34.50 4.61
CA ILE A 193 -11.28 34.59 5.50
C ILE A 193 -11.16 33.54 6.62
N ASP A 194 -10.91 32.28 6.28
CA ASP A 194 -10.83 31.17 7.24
C ASP A 194 -9.43 30.56 7.34
N LYS A 195 -8.46 31.41 7.70
CA LYS A 195 -7.04 31.05 7.78
C LYS A 195 -6.75 29.91 8.75
N ASN A 196 -7.54 29.79 9.82
CA ASN A 196 -7.33 28.76 10.85
C ASN A 196 -7.63 27.36 10.34
N ARG A 197 -8.46 27.23 9.30
CA ARG A 197 -8.76 25.97 8.65
C ARG A 197 -7.85 25.66 7.48
N TYR A 198 -6.99 26.58 7.05
CA TYR A 198 -6.13 26.37 5.90
C TYR A 198 -5.29 25.09 6.04
N GLY A 199 -5.40 24.21 5.05
CA GLY A 199 -4.78 22.89 5.03
C GLY A 199 -5.45 21.84 5.91
N GLN A 200 -6.49 22.14 6.67
CA GLN A 200 -7.24 21.13 7.40
C GLN A 200 -8.12 20.33 6.43
N LEU A 201 -8.27 19.04 6.72
CA LEU A 201 -9.16 18.16 5.99
C LEU A 201 -10.60 18.70 6.05
N LYS A 202 -11.19 18.91 4.89
CA LYS A 202 -12.53 19.46 4.71
C LYS A 202 -13.57 18.36 4.48
N SER A 203 -13.24 17.36 3.67
CA SER A 203 -14.13 16.25 3.37
C SER A 203 -13.39 15.03 2.84
N ILE A 204 -14.00 13.85 3.05
CA ILE A 204 -13.63 12.59 2.43
C ILE A 204 -14.83 12.11 1.62
N ASN A 205 -14.64 11.93 0.32
CA ASN A 205 -15.71 11.55 -0.60
C ASN A 205 -15.34 10.26 -1.35
N GLY A 206 -16.30 9.34 -1.52
CA GLY A 206 -16.09 8.11 -2.30
C GLY A 206 -15.74 6.85 -1.51
N ASN A 207 -15.84 6.89 -0.17
CA ASN A 207 -15.75 5.69 0.67
C ASN A 207 -16.86 4.68 0.32
N SER A 208 -16.53 3.40 0.43
CA SER A 208 -17.42 2.27 0.18
C SER A 208 -17.02 1.07 1.03
N GLU A 209 -17.83 0.01 1.02
CA GLU A 209 -17.48 -1.25 1.67
C GLU A 209 -16.24 -1.93 1.05
N LYS A 210 -15.92 -1.67 -0.22
CA LYS A 210 -14.75 -2.26 -0.87
C LYS A 210 -13.47 -1.49 -0.57
N ILE A 211 -13.55 -0.16 -0.64
CA ILE A 211 -12.40 0.74 -0.43
C ILE A 211 -12.85 1.89 0.47
N SER A 212 -12.10 2.15 1.54
CA SER A 212 -12.34 3.34 2.36
C SER A 212 -11.06 3.92 2.95
N VAL A 213 -11.15 5.19 3.32
CA VAL A 213 -10.15 5.95 4.06
C VAL A 213 -10.75 6.39 5.39
N SER A 214 -10.03 6.16 6.48
CA SER A 214 -10.34 6.67 7.82
C SER A 214 -9.22 7.59 8.32
N VAL A 215 -9.56 8.51 9.21
CA VAL A 215 -8.62 9.42 9.85
C VAL A 215 -8.51 9.04 11.32
N LEU A 216 -7.29 8.94 11.85
CA LEU A 216 -7.01 8.58 13.25
C LEU A 216 -6.13 9.62 13.94
#